data_AF-A0A2B7XW62-F1
#
_entry.id   AF-A0A2B7XW62-F1
#
_cell.length_a   1.000
_cell.length_b   1.000
_cell.length_c   1.000
_cell.angle_alpha   90.00
_cell.angle_beta   90.00
_cell.angle_gamma   90.00
#
_symmetry.space_group_name_H-M   'P 1'
#
loop_
_entity.id
_entity.type
_entity.pdbx_description
1 polymer ?
#
loop_
_entity_poly.entity_id
_entity_poly.type
_entity_poly.pdbx_seq_one_letter_code
_entity_poly.pdbx_strand_id
1 'polypeptide(L)'
;MGSINIREETVVGRVLLASDVSDTLAEVVTAAPAKVSCRWRFEPAVEEPRFSHSLDLFLRLAPTSSAEDSRIPSATGTALEHLVRAIRPLAEDVEVATSVILVLRHGFLCRSDIISLRLRDSDYVKLVIPFPSPDSGFVPVPAQEVKSLLAFLPSSPGALLLKQVPALTSESLKRDLTVRLSFDWILPTKPARRKIAMVGGRPVFDMSKGSFGHRGAYEAAKALNISMAIVDHPGHWLQDETYSYIRDEFIAIDVTDDAGLPGRIACALKGKEFDGLLTLSDEFVLPTAKAAEILGLPTDPVASYVQAHNKYEARQLLSPNIQNLLVDSAAQLDDPSITAELQSFKYPLIVKPCRGGGSRGVRKVNDALSLHQVVQTLEETGFSKQGILIETYADGPEVDANFVLWEGEVLFCEISDDFPSPADASDASVSDNFAETLMMLPSRLDPEELQAIKSSLYQSLLKLGFRSGVFHLEAGYRTLLCGIRRPTASSNLPTRGQPCAASQK
;
A
#
# COMPACT_ATOMS: atom_id res chain seq x y z
N MET A 1 -5.35 -35.58 -27.84
CA MET A 1 -6.69 -35.46 -27.21
C MET A 1 -6.71 -36.37 -26.00
N GLY A 2 -6.33 -35.85 -24.82
CA GLY A 2 -6.39 -36.60 -23.57
C GLY A 2 -7.82 -36.56 -23.03
N SER A 3 -8.33 -37.70 -22.59
CA SER A 3 -9.70 -37.88 -22.09
C SER A 3 -9.99 -36.94 -20.91
N ILE A 4 -10.95 -36.03 -21.08
CA ILE A 4 -11.47 -35.16 -20.02
C ILE A 4 -12.30 -36.04 -19.08
N ASN A 5 -11.73 -36.42 -17.93
CA ASN A 5 -12.43 -37.25 -16.94
C ASN A 5 -12.97 -36.37 -15.80
N ILE A 6 -14.24 -35.99 -15.89
CA ILE A 6 -14.99 -35.46 -14.74
C ILE A 6 -15.20 -36.62 -13.75
N ARG A 7 -14.90 -36.38 -12.47
CA ARG A 7 -15.05 -37.38 -11.41
C ARG A 7 -16.22 -37.01 -10.51
N GLU A 8 -16.94 -38.00 -10.01
CA GLU A 8 -18.08 -37.84 -9.11
C GLU A 8 -17.83 -38.57 -7.79
N GLU A 9 -18.00 -37.86 -6.68
CA GLU A 9 -17.84 -38.37 -5.32
C GLU A 9 -19.00 -37.88 -4.45
N THR A 10 -19.61 -38.77 -3.68
CA THR A 10 -20.57 -38.37 -2.63
C THR A 10 -19.83 -38.29 -1.30
N VAL A 11 -20.04 -37.21 -0.55
CA VAL A 11 -19.37 -36.96 0.73
C VAL A 11 -20.41 -36.52 1.77
N VAL A 12 -20.28 -36.99 3.01
CA VAL A 12 -21.14 -36.57 4.13
C VAL A 12 -20.38 -35.53 4.95
N GLY A 13 -20.96 -34.35 5.12
CA GLY A 13 -20.44 -33.31 6.01
C GLY A 13 -21.32 -33.17 7.24
N ARG A 14 -20.73 -33.04 8.43
CA ARG A 14 -21.44 -32.41 9.56
C ARG A 14 -21.35 -30.92 9.34
N VAL A 15 -22.44 -30.18 9.53
CA VAL A 15 -22.45 -28.72 9.35
C VAL A 15 -23.22 -28.11 10.51
N LEU A 16 -22.54 -27.28 11.30
CA LEU A 16 -23.19 -26.47 12.33
C LEU A 16 -23.88 -25.28 11.68
N LEU A 17 -25.14 -25.03 12.08
CA LEU A 17 -25.79 -23.75 11.86
C LEU A 17 -25.39 -22.85 13.04
N ALA A 18 -24.62 -21.80 12.77
CA ALA A 18 -24.59 -20.67 13.68
C ALA A 18 -25.55 -19.62 13.10
N SER A 19 -26.67 -19.37 13.78
CA SER A 19 -27.20 -18.01 13.83
C SER A 19 -26.19 -17.18 14.60
N ASP A 20 -25.85 -15.98 14.13
CA ASP A 20 -24.90 -15.06 14.77
C ASP A 20 -25.00 -15.10 16.31
N VAL A 21 -23.98 -15.67 16.98
CA VAL A 21 -23.89 -15.63 18.44
C VAL A 21 -22.99 -14.47 18.82
N SER A 22 -23.63 -13.38 19.24
CA SER A 22 -23.07 -12.38 20.15
C SER A 22 -22.63 -13.08 21.44
N ASP A 23 -21.44 -12.74 21.94
CA ASP A 23 -20.86 -13.24 23.19
C ASP A 23 -21.89 -13.27 24.33
N THR A 24 -22.37 -14.46 24.71
CA THR A 24 -22.57 -14.90 26.09
C THR A 24 -23.13 -16.33 26.13
N LEU A 25 -22.44 -17.18 26.90
CA LEU A 25 -22.82 -18.51 27.39
C LEU A 25 -22.89 -19.67 26.37
N ALA A 26 -22.09 -20.69 26.68
CA ALA A 26 -21.90 -21.91 25.94
C ALA A 26 -23.16 -22.80 25.92
N GLU A 27 -23.81 -22.89 24.75
CA GLU A 27 -24.62 -24.04 24.38
C GLU A 27 -23.93 -24.80 23.25
N VAL A 28 -23.66 -26.09 23.47
CA VAL A 28 -23.18 -27.00 22.43
C VAL A 28 -24.37 -27.32 21.50
N VAL A 29 -24.57 -26.51 20.47
CA VAL A 29 -25.55 -26.79 19.42
C VAL A 29 -25.06 -28.01 18.61
N THR A 30 -25.83 -29.10 18.61
CA THR A 30 -25.53 -30.29 17.81
C THR A 30 -25.91 -30.10 16.34
N ALA A 31 -24.93 -30.21 15.43
CA ALA A 31 -25.09 -30.10 13.97
C ALA A 31 -26.05 -31.13 13.36
N ALA A 32 -26.89 -30.71 12.42
CA ALA A 32 -27.54 -31.61 11.48
C ALA A 32 -26.53 -32.02 10.37
N PRO A 33 -26.37 -33.32 10.06
CA PRO A 33 -25.56 -33.74 8.92
C PRO A 33 -26.18 -33.24 7.61
N ALA A 34 -25.35 -33.00 6.61
CA ALA A 34 -25.80 -32.78 5.23
C ALA A 34 -25.02 -33.68 4.28
N LYS A 35 -25.74 -34.26 3.33
CA LYS A 35 -25.14 -35.02 2.23
C LYS A 35 -24.83 -34.05 1.10
N VAL A 36 -23.63 -34.15 0.55
CA VAL A 36 -23.19 -33.30 -0.55
C VAL A 36 -22.67 -34.19 -1.67
N SER A 37 -23.26 -34.02 -2.84
CA SER A 37 -22.72 -34.58 -4.08
C SER A 37 -21.70 -33.60 -4.65
N CYS A 38 -20.51 -34.12 -4.94
CA CYS A 38 -19.40 -33.35 -5.49
C CYS A 38 -19.02 -33.91 -6.85
N ARG A 39 -19.09 -33.08 -7.90
CA ARG A 39 -18.46 -33.38 -9.19
C ARG A 39 -17.27 -32.46 -9.36
N TRP A 40 -16.13 -33.00 -9.77
CA TRP A 40 -14.92 -32.19 -9.85
C TRP A 40 -14.05 -32.55 -11.05
N ARG A 41 -13.27 -31.56 -11.48
CA ARG A 41 -12.34 -31.65 -12.59
C ARG A 41 -11.05 -30.94 -12.21
N PHE A 42 -9.93 -31.64 -12.39
CA PHE A 42 -8.60 -31.08 -12.22
C PHE A 42 -7.77 -31.32 -13.48
N GLU A 43 -7.37 -30.23 -14.12
CA GLU A 43 -6.50 -30.23 -15.28
C GLU A 43 -5.25 -29.41 -14.92
N PRO A 44 -4.10 -30.05 -14.67
CA PRO A 44 -2.89 -29.29 -14.43
C PRO A 44 -2.54 -28.50 -15.69
N ALA A 45 -2.27 -27.21 -15.51
CA ALA A 45 -1.74 -26.35 -16.56
C ALA A 45 -0.42 -26.91 -17.10
N VAL A 46 0.01 -26.47 -18.29
CA VAL A 46 1.25 -26.97 -18.93
C VAL A 46 2.32 -25.87 -19.04
N GLU A 47 1.95 -24.60 -18.87
CA GLU A 47 2.82 -23.44 -19.07
C GLU A 47 3.58 -23.05 -17.78
N GLU A 48 4.79 -22.50 -17.89
CA GLU A 48 5.62 -21.98 -16.78
C GLU A 48 5.94 -20.49 -17.00
N PRO A 49 6.10 -19.65 -15.95
CA PRO A 49 6.08 -19.97 -14.52
C PRO A 49 4.67 -20.08 -13.92
N ARG A 50 4.48 -20.96 -12.93
CA ARG A 50 3.20 -21.17 -12.23
C ARG A 50 3.27 -20.87 -10.74
N PHE A 51 2.21 -20.27 -10.23
CA PHE A 51 2.06 -19.93 -8.82
C PHE A 51 0.85 -20.60 -8.16
N SER A 52 -0.10 -21.11 -8.96
CA SER A 52 -1.29 -21.77 -8.45
C SER A 52 -1.89 -22.74 -9.47
N HIS A 53 -2.71 -23.64 -8.97
CA HIS A 53 -3.64 -24.44 -9.77
C HIS A 53 -5.09 -24.13 -9.38
N SER A 54 -6.03 -24.49 -10.25
CA SER A 54 -7.45 -24.48 -9.93
C SER A 54 -8.08 -25.84 -10.21
N LEU A 55 -9.03 -26.21 -9.37
CA LEU A 55 -9.87 -27.39 -9.50
C LEU A 55 -11.32 -26.92 -9.61
N ASP A 56 -12.02 -27.31 -10.66
CA ASP A 56 -13.44 -27.00 -10.81
C ASP A 56 -14.23 -27.96 -9.93
N LEU A 57 -15.08 -27.42 -9.07
CA LEU A 57 -15.88 -28.18 -8.12
C LEU A 57 -17.34 -27.74 -8.20
N PHE A 58 -18.21 -28.70 -8.52
CA PHE A 58 -19.65 -28.55 -8.58
C PHE A 58 -20.27 -29.24 -7.38
N LEU A 59 -21.08 -28.52 -6.62
CA LEU A 59 -21.63 -28.96 -5.34
C LEU A 59 -23.14 -28.95 -5.39
N ARG A 60 -23.76 -30.05 -4.96
CA ARG A 60 -25.22 -30.13 -4.78
C ARG A 60 -25.53 -30.68 -3.40
N LEU A 61 -26.35 -29.95 -2.64
CA LEU A 61 -26.87 -30.42 -1.35
C LEU A 61 -27.98 -31.45 -1.60
N ALA A 62 -27.97 -32.54 -0.85
CA ALA A 62 -29.00 -33.57 -0.89
C ALA A 62 -29.68 -33.73 0.49
N PRO A 63 -31.00 -33.97 0.54
CA PRO A 63 -31.72 -34.18 1.80
C PRO A 63 -31.26 -35.45 2.53
N THR A 64 -31.19 -35.37 3.86
CA THR A 64 -30.71 -36.47 4.72
C THR A 64 -31.77 -37.55 4.93
N SER A 65 -31.72 -38.62 4.13
CA SER A 65 -32.11 -39.97 4.58
C SER A 65 -31.70 -41.03 3.55
N SER A 66 -30.81 -41.95 3.92
CA SER A 66 -30.72 -43.29 3.30
C SER A 66 -29.85 -44.21 4.17
N ALA A 67 -30.08 -45.52 4.08
CA ALA A 67 -29.44 -46.54 4.91
C ALA A 67 -27.98 -46.87 4.52
N GLU A 68 -27.40 -46.19 3.51
CA GLU A 68 -26.05 -46.48 2.96
C GLU A 68 -24.95 -45.52 3.48
N ASP A 69 -25.27 -44.67 4.46
CA ASP A 69 -24.40 -43.58 4.91
C ASP A 69 -23.07 -44.00 5.55
N SER A 70 -22.94 -45.26 5.97
CA SER A 70 -21.72 -45.78 6.61
C SER A 70 -20.54 -45.94 5.65
N ARG A 71 -20.74 -45.86 4.32
CA ARG A 71 -19.67 -45.94 3.30
C ARG A 71 -19.24 -44.59 2.76
N ILE A 72 -19.89 -43.51 3.17
CA ILE A 72 -19.63 -42.17 2.64
C ILE A 72 -18.53 -41.49 3.48
N PRO A 73 -17.46 -40.96 2.87
CA PRO A 73 -16.41 -40.28 3.61
C PRO A 73 -16.93 -39.04 4.35
N SER A 74 -16.39 -38.79 5.54
CA SER A 74 -16.70 -37.60 6.34
C SER A 74 -15.83 -36.42 5.91
N ALA A 75 -16.45 -35.26 5.67
CA ALA A 75 -15.76 -33.99 5.42
C ALA A 75 -15.54 -33.14 6.69
N THR A 76 -15.85 -33.67 7.87
CA THR A 76 -15.78 -32.90 9.13
C THR A 76 -14.35 -32.43 9.41
N GLY A 77 -14.17 -31.15 9.75
CA GLY A 77 -12.89 -30.48 9.96
C GLY A 77 -12.15 -30.10 8.69
N THR A 78 -12.69 -30.42 7.50
CA THR A 78 -12.01 -30.17 6.22
C THR A 78 -12.42 -28.84 5.59
N ALA A 79 -11.66 -28.38 4.59
CA ALA A 79 -12.04 -27.23 3.77
C ALA A 79 -13.39 -27.41 3.05
N LEU A 80 -13.80 -28.65 2.73
CA LEU A 80 -15.09 -28.91 2.09
C LEU A 80 -16.26 -28.60 3.03
N GLU A 81 -16.14 -28.87 4.33
CA GLU A 81 -17.15 -28.46 5.30
C GLU A 81 -17.31 -26.93 5.34
N HIS A 82 -16.20 -26.20 5.31
CA HIS A 82 -16.20 -24.73 5.30
C HIS A 82 -16.86 -24.19 4.02
N LEU A 83 -16.53 -24.78 2.87
CA LEU A 83 -17.16 -24.43 1.60
C LEU A 83 -18.68 -24.67 1.63
N VAL A 84 -19.10 -25.86 2.08
CA VAL A 84 -20.51 -26.23 2.19
C VAL A 84 -21.28 -25.30 3.14
N ARG A 85 -20.68 -24.90 4.26
CA ARG A 85 -21.25 -23.90 5.17
C ARG A 85 -21.48 -22.56 4.47
N ALA A 86 -20.49 -22.08 3.73
CA ALA A 86 -20.56 -20.79 3.05
C ALA A 86 -21.59 -20.76 1.91
N ILE A 87 -21.77 -21.86 1.17
CA ILE A 87 -22.70 -21.91 0.04
C ILE A 87 -24.12 -22.35 0.43
N ARG A 88 -24.34 -22.89 1.63
CA ARG A 88 -25.66 -23.42 2.04
C ARG A 88 -26.80 -22.40 1.86
N PRO A 89 -26.67 -21.11 2.23
CA PRO A 89 -27.73 -20.12 1.99
C PRO A 89 -28.07 -19.90 0.51
N LEU A 90 -27.22 -20.37 -0.41
CA LEU A 90 -27.34 -20.18 -1.85
C LEU A 90 -27.77 -21.46 -2.59
N ALA A 91 -27.83 -22.61 -1.91
CA ALA A 91 -27.79 -23.94 -2.53
C ALA A 91 -29.08 -24.78 -2.30
N GLU A 92 -30.24 -24.15 -2.14
CA GLU A 92 -31.53 -24.86 -2.12
C GLU A 92 -31.80 -25.47 -3.51
N ASP A 93 -31.52 -26.78 -3.65
CA ASP A 93 -31.71 -27.62 -4.85
C ASP A 93 -30.94 -27.26 -6.13
N VAL A 94 -30.11 -26.22 -6.10
CA VAL A 94 -29.27 -25.77 -7.23
C VAL A 94 -27.83 -26.28 -7.09
N GLU A 95 -27.25 -26.76 -8.19
CA GLU A 95 -25.82 -27.09 -8.24
C GLU A 95 -24.99 -25.79 -8.27
N VAL A 96 -24.05 -25.66 -7.35
CA VAL A 96 -23.18 -24.50 -7.22
C VAL A 96 -21.82 -24.82 -7.85
N ALA A 97 -21.45 -24.06 -8.88
CA ALA A 97 -20.12 -24.13 -9.49
C ALA A 97 -19.12 -23.26 -8.71
N THR A 98 -18.00 -23.86 -8.33
CA THR A 98 -16.91 -23.21 -7.60
C THR A 98 -15.57 -23.55 -8.23
N SER A 99 -14.57 -22.69 -8.02
CA SER A 99 -13.19 -22.98 -8.40
C SER A 99 -12.32 -23.01 -7.14
N VAL A 100 -11.73 -24.16 -6.84
CA VAL A 100 -10.87 -24.37 -5.67
C VAL A 100 -9.44 -24.02 -6.06
N ILE A 101 -8.84 -23.05 -5.37
CA ILE A 101 -7.43 -22.67 -5.62
C ILE A 101 -6.53 -23.65 -4.89
N LEU A 102 -5.43 -24.05 -5.54
CA LEU A 102 -4.49 -25.05 -5.04
C LEU A 102 -3.07 -24.50 -5.10
N VAL A 103 -2.30 -24.72 -4.03
CA VAL A 103 -0.89 -24.31 -3.94
C VAL A 103 0.03 -25.37 -4.54
N LEU A 104 1.07 -24.93 -5.21
CA LEU A 104 2.01 -25.82 -5.92
C LEU A 104 3.14 -26.35 -5.03
N ARG A 105 3.38 -25.69 -3.89
CA ARG A 105 4.48 -26.00 -2.99
C ARG A 105 4.03 -25.98 -1.54
N HIS A 106 4.81 -26.65 -0.71
CA HIS A 106 4.65 -26.53 0.73
C HIS A 106 4.95 -25.09 1.19
N GLY A 107 4.13 -24.55 2.10
CA GLY A 107 4.42 -23.26 2.71
C GLY A 107 3.23 -22.55 3.34
N PHE A 108 3.38 -21.25 3.58
CA PHE A 108 2.44 -20.41 4.32
C PHE A 108 1.96 -19.26 3.44
N LEU A 109 0.74 -18.77 3.60
CA LEU A 109 0.31 -17.57 2.89
C LEU A 109 1.17 -16.38 3.32
N CYS A 110 1.55 -15.53 2.36
CA CYS A 110 2.24 -14.28 2.66
C CYS A 110 1.38 -13.29 3.46
N ARG A 111 0.05 -13.41 3.31
CA ARG A 111 -0.97 -12.74 4.12
C ARG A 111 -2.28 -13.53 4.08
N SER A 112 -3.06 -13.49 5.15
CA SER A 112 -4.23 -14.36 5.33
C SER A 112 -5.37 -14.11 4.34
N ASP A 113 -5.46 -12.91 3.77
CA ASP A 113 -6.51 -12.49 2.84
C ASP A 113 -6.02 -12.38 1.39
N ILE A 114 -4.85 -12.95 1.05
CA ILE A 114 -4.19 -12.67 -0.24
C ILE A 114 -5.08 -12.96 -1.45
N ILE A 115 -5.85 -14.05 -1.41
CA ILE A 115 -6.76 -14.41 -2.50
C ILE A 115 -7.88 -13.37 -2.63
N SER A 116 -8.51 -13.00 -1.51
CA SER A 116 -9.57 -11.99 -1.47
C SER A 116 -9.08 -10.61 -1.93
N LEU A 117 -7.87 -10.22 -1.51
CA LEU A 117 -7.26 -8.98 -1.93
C LEU A 117 -7.03 -8.94 -3.44
N ARG A 118 -6.46 -10.00 -4.02
CA ARG A 118 -6.10 -10.04 -5.43
C ARG A 118 -7.29 -10.25 -6.36
N LEU A 119 -8.38 -10.85 -5.87
CA LEU A 119 -9.63 -11.05 -6.61
C LEU A 119 -10.67 -9.97 -6.37
N ARG A 120 -10.32 -8.92 -5.62
CA ARG A 120 -11.16 -7.72 -5.50
C ARG A 120 -11.43 -7.16 -6.90
N ASP A 121 -12.69 -6.80 -7.13
CA ASP A 121 -13.19 -6.29 -8.41
C ASP A 121 -12.91 -7.21 -9.62
N SER A 122 -12.79 -8.52 -9.40
CA SER A 122 -12.77 -9.49 -10.52
C SER A 122 -14.11 -9.48 -11.24
N ASP A 123 -14.07 -9.46 -12.57
CA ASP A 123 -15.25 -9.57 -13.43
C ASP A 123 -15.92 -10.95 -13.35
N TYR A 124 -15.21 -11.95 -12.84
CA TYR A 124 -15.60 -13.35 -12.86
C TYR A 124 -15.87 -13.94 -11.48
N VAL A 125 -15.22 -13.42 -10.44
CA VAL A 125 -15.36 -13.94 -9.07
C VAL A 125 -16.36 -13.11 -8.29
N LYS A 126 -17.39 -13.78 -7.75
CA LYS A 126 -18.43 -13.17 -6.92
C LYS A 126 -17.97 -13.06 -5.47
N LEU A 127 -17.37 -14.12 -4.94
CA LEU A 127 -16.96 -14.21 -3.54
C LEU A 127 -15.76 -15.15 -3.42
N VAL A 128 -14.81 -14.79 -2.56
CA VAL A 128 -13.75 -15.67 -2.10
C VAL A 128 -14.16 -16.28 -0.76
N ILE A 129 -14.14 -17.60 -0.68
CA ILE A 129 -14.44 -18.38 0.51
C ILE A 129 -13.09 -18.88 1.05
N PRO A 130 -12.51 -18.22 2.08
CA PRO A 130 -11.22 -18.62 2.62
C PRO A 130 -11.34 -19.94 3.37
N PHE A 131 -10.29 -20.76 3.31
CA PHE A 131 -10.16 -21.96 4.13
C PHE A 131 -9.21 -21.71 5.31
N PRO A 132 -9.38 -22.45 6.43
CA PRO A 132 -8.47 -22.34 7.56
C PRO A 132 -7.03 -22.61 7.14
N SER A 133 -6.11 -21.74 7.56
CA SER A 133 -4.68 -21.95 7.32
C SER A 133 -4.12 -22.94 8.34
N PRO A 134 -3.58 -24.09 7.91
CA PRO A 134 -2.98 -25.06 8.83
C PRO A 134 -1.70 -24.51 9.46
N ASP A 135 -1.49 -24.80 10.75
CA ASP A 135 -0.28 -24.34 11.46
C ASP A 135 1.02 -24.91 10.91
N SER A 136 0.95 -26.08 10.28
CA SER A 136 2.06 -26.74 9.57
C SER A 136 2.34 -26.15 8.19
N GLY A 137 1.49 -25.25 7.68
CA GLY A 137 1.51 -24.81 6.29
C GLY A 137 0.74 -25.74 5.37
N PHE A 138 0.42 -25.21 4.18
CA PHE A 138 -0.25 -25.94 3.11
C PHE A 138 0.70 -26.97 2.50
N VAL A 139 0.16 -28.09 2.04
CA VAL A 139 0.90 -29.12 1.31
C VAL A 139 0.74 -28.95 -0.20
N PRO A 140 1.74 -29.30 -1.03
CA PRO A 140 1.62 -29.20 -2.47
C PRO A 140 0.49 -30.07 -3.00
N VAL A 141 -0.05 -29.70 -4.17
CA VAL A 141 -1.07 -30.49 -4.89
C VAL A 141 -0.61 -31.95 -5.03
N PRO A 142 -1.46 -32.94 -4.71
CA PRO A 142 -1.14 -34.35 -4.88
C PRO A 142 -0.95 -34.72 -6.37
N ALA A 143 -0.25 -35.84 -6.62
CA ALA A 143 -0.09 -36.38 -7.98
C ALA A 143 -1.45 -36.67 -8.65
N GLN A 144 -1.51 -36.54 -9.98
CA GLN A 144 -2.72 -36.73 -10.79
C GLN A 144 -3.42 -38.09 -10.60
N GLU A 145 -2.70 -39.11 -10.14
CA GLU A 145 -3.22 -40.46 -9.93
C GLU A 145 -4.20 -40.55 -8.74
N VAL A 146 -4.22 -39.55 -7.85
CA VAL A 146 -5.10 -39.51 -6.69
C VAL A 146 -6.57 -39.37 -7.11
N LYS A 147 -7.43 -40.26 -6.60
CA LYS A 147 -8.87 -40.37 -6.93
C LYS A 147 -9.83 -39.91 -5.85
N SER A 148 -9.41 -38.97 -5.02
CA SER A 148 -10.26 -38.40 -3.99
C SER A 148 -10.14 -36.88 -3.94
N LEU A 149 -11.29 -36.19 -3.95
CA LEU A 149 -11.37 -34.73 -3.76
C LEU A 149 -10.74 -34.32 -2.43
N LEU A 150 -10.99 -35.10 -1.36
CA LEU A 150 -10.51 -34.78 -0.01
C LEU A 150 -8.97 -34.71 0.08
N ALA A 151 -8.25 -35.38 -0.82
CA ALA A 151 -6.79 -35.33 -0.86
C ALA A 151 -6.24 -34.01 -1.45
N PHE A 152 -7.02 -33.27 -2.24
CA PHE A 152 -6.62 -31.97 -2.79
C PHE A 152 -6.85 -30.81 -1.82
N LEU A 153 -7.81 -30.95 -0.90
CA LEU A 153 -8.24 -29.88 -0.01
C LEU A 153 -7.16 -29.38 0.96
N PRO A 154 -6.24 -30.20 1.50
CA PRO A 154 -5.11 -29.71 2.30
C PRO A 154 -4.15 -28.78 1.54
N SER A 155 -4.21 -28.77 0.21
CA SER A 155 -3.43 -27.86 -0.65
C SER A 155 -4.19 -26.58 -0.98
N SER A 156 -5.41 -26.39 -0.47
CA SER A 156 -6.27 -25.29 -0.85
C SER A 156 -6.36 -24.21 0.23
N PRO A 157 -6.01 -22.95 -0.09
CA PRO A 157 -6.22 -21.82 0.81
C PRO A 157 -7.61 -21.19 0.69
N GLY A 158 -8.40 -21.59 -0.31
CA GLY A 158 -9.76 -21.08 -0.49
C GLY A 158 -10.40 -21.52 -1.80
N ALA A 159 -11.71 -21.26 -1.90
CA ALA A 159 -12.52 -21.49 -3.08
C ALA A 159 -13.19 -20.21 -3.57
N LEU A 160 -13.51 -20.18 -4.85
CA LEU A 160 -14.09 -19.06 -5.55
C LEU A 160 -15.52 -19.39 -5.95
N LEU A 161 -16.46 -18.56 -5.51
CA LEU A 161 -17.80 -18.56 -6.05
C LEU A 161 -17.81 -17.66 -7.29
N LEU A 162 -18.26 -18.20 -8.42
CA LEU A 162 -18.20 -17.51 -9.71
C LEU A 162 -19.46 -16.67 -9.96
N LYS A 163 -19.31 -15.56 -10.70
CA LYS A 163 -20.42 -14.73 -11.18
C LYS A 163 -21.12 -15.43 -12.34
N GLN A 164 -22.44 -15.27 -12.43
CA GLN A 164 -23.23 -15.77 -13.57
C GLN A 164 -23.23 -14.71 -14.68
N VAL A 165 -22.14 -14.62 -15.44
CA VAL A 165 -21.98 -13.65 -16.55
C VAL A 165 -21.73 -14.37 -17.88
N PRO A 166 -22.28 -13.88 -19.01
CA PRO A 166 -22.12 -14.56 -20.31
C PRO A 166 -20.66 -14.71 -20.78
N ALA A 167 -19.78 -13.79 -20.37
CA ALA A 167 -18.36 -13.81 -20.71
C ALA A 167 -17.52 -14.79 -19.86
N LEU A 168 -18.11 -15.43 -18.85
CA LEU A 168 -17.40 -16.40 -18.02
C LEU A 168 -17.22 -17.71 -18.80
N THR A 169 -15.96 -18.03 -19.08
CA THR A 169 -15.53 -19.33 -19.59
C THR A 169 -14.41 -19.85 -18.70
N SER A 170 -14.13 -21.16 -18.75
CA SER A 170 -12.98 -21.72 -18.03
C SER A 170 -11.66 -21.05 -18.44
N GLU A 171 -11.55 -20.59 -19.69
CA GLU A 171 -10.35 -19.90 -20.20
C GLU A 171 -10.25 -18.46 -19.70
N SER A 172 -11.35 -17.70 -19.69
CA SER A 172 -11.33 -16.32 -19.20
C SER A 172 -11.04 -16.25 -17.70
N LEU A 173 -11.62 -17.17 -16.92
CA LEU A 173 -11.30 -17.31 -15.49
C LEU A 173 -9.83 -17.69 -15.28
N LYS A 174 -9.31 -18.70 -16.00
CA LYS A 174 -7.89 -19.09 -15.90
C LYS A 174 -6.96 -17.90 -16.18
N ARG A 175 -7.26 -17.12 -17.23
CA ARG A 175 -6.48 -15.91 -17.56
C ARG A 175 -6.51 -14.86 -16.45
N ASP A 176 -7.70 -14.58 -15.89
CA ASP A 176 -7.85 -13.63 -14.77
C ASP A 176 -7.05 -14.07 -13.54
N LEU A 177 -7.17 -15.35 -13.16
CA LEU A 177 -6.43 -15.92 -12.04
C LEU A 177 -4.91 -15.89 -12.27
N THR A 178 -4.44 -16.21 -13.47
CA THR A 178 -3.02 -16.13 -13.83
C THR A 178 -2.48 -14.73 -13.64
N VAL A 179 -3.17 -13.70 -14.14
CA VAL A 179 -2.72 -12.30 -13.98
C VAL A 179 -2.72 -11.88 -12.51
N ARG A 180 -3.77 -12.25 -11.76
CA ARG A 180 -3.96 -11.80 -10.37
C ARG A 180 -3.06 -12.51 -9.37
N LEU A 181 -2.67 -13.76 -9.63
CA LEU A 181 -1.84 -14.59 -8.75
C LEU A 181 -0.45 -14.90 -9.37
N SER A 182 0.06 -14.01 -10.24
CA SER A 182 1.33 -14.14 -10.99
C SER A 182 2.61 -13.92 -10.16
N PHE A 183 2.60 -14.20 -8.86
CA PHE A 183 3.75 -13.98 -7.98
C PHE A 183 3.81 -15.00 -6.84
N ASP A 184 4.91 -15.02 -6.10
CA ASP A 184 5.08 -15.92 -4.96
C ASP A 184 4.28 -15.46 -3.73
N TRP A 185 3.07 -16.00 -3.58
CA TRP A 185 2.21 -15.75 -2.41
C TRP A 185 2.24 -16.87 -1.36
N ILE A 186 3.11 -17.88 -1.55
CA ILE A 186 3.36 -18.99 -0.60
C ILE A 186 4.79 -18.90 -0.06
N LEU A 187 4.96 -18.42 1.16
CA LEU A 187 6.26 -18.32 1.81
C LEU A 187 6.79 -19.69 2.25
N PRO A 188 8.11 -19.94 2.14
CA PRO A 188 8.72 -21.19 2.58
C PRO A 188 8.72 -21.33 4.11
N THR A 189 8.64 -20.21 4.84
CA THR A 189 8.66 -20.15 6.30
C THR A 189 7.42 -19.44 6.83
N LYS A 190 6.97 -19.83 8.03
CA LYS A 190 5.83 -19.22 8.69
C LYS A 190 6.17 -17.78 9.07
N PRO A 191 5.37 -16.78 8.68
CA PRO A 191 5.58 -15.39 9.13
C PRO A 191 5.59 -15.30 10.65
N ALA A 192 6.62 -14.68 11.21
CA ALA A 192 6.66 -14.35 12.62
C ALA A 192 5.64 -13.25 12.93
N ARG A 193 4.91 -13.39 14.04
CA ARG A 193 4.06 -12.30 14.55
C ARG A 193 4.95 -11.16 15.02
N ARG A 194 4.65 -9.93 14.60
CA ARG A 194 5.36 -8.71 15.04
C ARG A 194 4.39 -7.77 15.75
N LYS A 195 4.85 -7.01 16.73
CA LYS A 195 4.08 -5.96 17.42
C LYS A 195 4.65 -4.59 17.09
N ILE A 196 3.85 -3.71 16.49
CA ILE A 196 4.25 -2.36 16.09
C ILE A 196 3.38 -1.32 16.81
N ALA A 197 3.98 -0.19 17.19
CA ALA A 197 3.26 0.99 17.63
C ALA A 197 3.14 2.00 16.47
N MET A 198 1.90 2.37 16.13
CA MET A 198 1.61 3.42 15.14
C MET A 198 1.34 4.74 15.87
N VAL A 199 2.18 5.75 15.63
CA VAL A 199 2.03 7.11 16.17
C VAL A 199 1.17 7.94 15.22
N GLY A 200 0.12 8.57 15.75
CA GLY A 200 -0.79 9.41 14.96
C GLY A 200 -1.66 8.59 14.01
N GLY A 201 -2.76 8.06 14.55
CA GLY A 201 -3.75 7.34 13.79
C GLY A 201 -4.32 8.20 12.65
N ARG A 202 -4.57 7.57 11.50
CA ARG A 202 -5.17 8.27 10.36
C ARG A 202 -6.57 8.81 10.74
N PRO A 203 -6.94 10.04 10.32
CA PRO A 203 -8.27 10.60 10.55
C PRO A 203 -9.41 9.72 10.02
N VAL A 204 -10.60 9.89 10.60
CA VAL A 204 -11.83 9.24 10.09
C VAL A 204 -12.06 9.68 8.65
N PHE A 205 -12.47 8.72 7.82
CA PHE A 205 -12.91 8.98 6.47
C PHE A 205 -14.10 9.94 6.47
N ASP A 206 -13.96 11.02 5.73
CA ASP A 206 -14.98 12.04 5.59
C ASP A 206 -15.08 12.42 4.11
N MET A 207 -16.08 11.86 3.42
CA MET A 207 -16.37 12.16 2.02
C MET A 207 -16.67 13.64 1.79
N SER A 208 -17.26 14.31 2.78
CA SER A 208 -17.57 15.74 2.66
C SER A 208 -16.32 16.62 2.67
N LYS A 209 -15.22 16.10 3.23
CA LYS A 209 -13.90 16.74 3.27
C LYS A 209 -12.90 16.15 2.28
N GLY A 210 -13.31 15.22 1.42
CA GLY A 210 -12.43 14.57 0.44
C GLY A 210 -11.32 13.72 1.06
N SER A 211 -11.48 13.22 2.29
CA SER A 211 -10.47 12.36 2.93
C SER A 211 -10.54 10.94 2.38
N PHE A 212 -9.40 10.35 2.00
CA PHE A 212 -9.32 8.99 1.44
C PHE A 212 -9.14 7.91 2.52
N GLY A 213 -9.64 6.70 2.23
CA GLY A 213 -9.90 5.62 3.20
C GLY A 213 -8.74 5.25 4.13
N HIS A 214 -9.03 5.19 5.43
CA HIS A 214 -8.06 4.92 6.50
C HIS A 214 -7.87 3.43 6.81
N ARG A 215 -8.77 2.53 6.38
CA ARG A 215 -8.80 1.13 6.85
C ARG A 215 -7.70 0.24 6.26
N GLY A 216 -7.19 0.58 5.07
CA GLY A 216 -6.32 -0.31 4.30
C GLY A 216 -5.05 -0.73 5.04
N ALA A 217 -4.38 0.20 5.72
CA ALA A 217 -3.17 -0.10 6.48
C ALA A 217 -3.44 -1.02 7.67
N TYR A 218 -4.55 -0.80 8.40
CA TYR A 218 -4.92 -1.63 9.55
C TYR A 218 -5.35 -3.03 9.13
N GLU A 219 -6.14 -3.15 8.06
CA GLU A 219 -6.52 -4.45 7.46
C GLU A 219 -5.28 -5.21 6.95
N ALA A 220 -4.35 -4.51 6.31
CA ALA A 220 -3.10 -5.12 5.84
C ALA A 220 -2.24 -5.63 6.99
N ALA A 221 -2.07 -4.86 8.07
CA ALA A 221 -1.31 -5.29 9.24
C ALA A 221 -1.91 -6.56 9.87
N LYS A 222 -3.23 -6.59 10.06
CA LYS A 222 -3.93 -7.79 10.56
C LYS A 222 -3.68 -8.99 9.65
N ALA A 223 -3.81 -8.81 8.34
CA ALA A 223 -3.61 -9.89 7.38
C ALA A 223 -2.16 -10.39 7.29
N LEU A 224 -1.19 -9.52 7.60
CA LEU A 224 0.23 -9.83 7.70
C LEU A 224 0.64 -10.41 9.07
N ASN A 225 -0.34 -10.64 9.96
CA ASN A 225 -0.09 -11.08 11.34
C ASN A 225 0.79 -10.09 12.13
N ILE A 226 0.58 -8.79 11.89
CA ILE A 226 1.18 -7.69 12.64
C ILE A 226 0.16 -7.21 13.67
N SER A 227 0.55 -7.29 14.94
CA SER A 227 -0.20 -6.69 16.04
C SER A 227 0.07 -5.20 16.09
N MET A 228 -0.97 -4.38 16.23
CA MET A 228 -0.87 -2.94 16.16
C MET A 228 -1.42 -2.26 17.42
N ALA A 229 -0.56 -1.49 18.08
CA ALA A 229 -0.95 -0.51 19.09
C ALA A 229 -1.03 0.88 18.45
N ILE A 230 -2.11 1.62 18.70
CA ILE A 230 -2.25 3.00 18.24
C ILE A 230 -1.83 3.93 19.37
N VAL A 231 -0.95 4.90 19.09
CA VAL A 231 -0.50 5.93 20.02
C VAL A 231 -1.04 7.27 19.53
N ASP A 232 -2.02 7.82 20.22
CA ASP A 232 -2.70 9.03 19.77
C ASP A 232 -3.34 9.82 20.91
N HIS A 233 -3.95 10.97 20.60
CA HIS A 233 -4.66 11.79 21.56
C HIS A 233 -5.88 11.08 22.17
N PRO A 234 -6.21 11.36 23.44
CA PRO A 234 -7.48 10.93 24.02
C PRO A 234 -8.67 11.41 23.16
N GLY A 235 -9.65 10.55 22.96
CA GLY A 235 -10.85 10.84 22.16
C GLY A 235 -10.66 10.64 20.65
N HIS A 236 -9.48 10.19 20.18
CA HIS A 236 -9.33 9.76 18.78
C HIS A 236 -10.30 8.59 18.50
N TRP A 237 -10.88 8.54 17.30
CA TRP A 237 -11.92 7.57 16.96
C TRP A 237 -11.48 6.11 17.11
N LEU A 238 -10.18 5.83 16.86
CA LEU A 238 -9.63 4.50 17.07
C LEU A 238 -9.67 4.08 18.55
N GLN A 239 -9.82 4.98 19.51
CA GLN A 239 -9.96 4.61 20.92
C GLN A 239 -11.29 3.88 21.21
N ASP A 240 -12.32 4.08 20.38
CA ASP A 240 -13.62 3.42 20.56
C ASP A 240 -13.49 1.90 20.34
N GLU A 241 -14.14 1.11 21.21
CA GLU A 241 -14.13 -0.36 21.18
C GLU A 241 -14.79 -0.94 19.92
N THR A 242 -15.65 -0.17 19.26
CA THR A 242 -16.22 -0.51 17.94
C THR A 242 -15.13 -0.77 16.90
N TYR A 243 -13.93 -0.20 17.08
CA TYR A 243 -12.78 -0.37 16.17
C TYR A 243 -11.68 -1.30 16.73
N SER A 244 -11.93 -2.04 17.81
CA SER A 244 -11.00 -3.04 18.35
C SER A 244 -10.64 -4.15 17.34
N TYR A 245 -11.47 -4.39 16.32
CA TYR A 245 -11.21 -5.40 15.29
C TYR A 245 -10.05 -5.07 14.34
N ILE A 246 -9.60 -3.81 14.30
CA ILE A 246 -8.48 -3.30 13.46
C ILE A 246 -7.25 -2.86 14.27
N ARG A 247 -7.30 -2.89 15.61
CA ARG A 247 -6.19 -2.53 16.49
C ARG A 247 -6.20 -3.35 17.78
N ASP A 248 -5.05 -3.87 18.20
CA ASP A 248 -4.97 -4.67 19.43
C ASP A 248 -4.96 -3.82 20.70
N GLU A 249 -4.44 -2.59 20.61
CA GLU A 249 -4.23 -1.71 21.78
C GLU A 249 -4.37 -0.24 21.37
N PHE A 250 -4.85 0.61 22.29
CA PHE A 250 -4.84 2.07 22.13
C PHE A 250 -4.15 2.70 23.34
N ILE A 251 -3.18 3.57 23.08
CA ILE A 251 -2.33 4.23 24.07
C ILE A 251 -2.54 5.73 23.94
N ALA A 252 -3.33 6.29 24.84
CA ALA A 252 -3.68 7.70 24.83
C ALA A 252 -2.55 8.57 25.41
N ILE A 253 -2.04 9.53 24.64
CA ILE A 253 -1.02 10.50 25.07
C ILE A 253 -1.35 11.91 24.57
N ASP A 254 -0.72 12.93 25.12
CA ASP A 254 -0.69 14.25 24.46
C ASP A 254 0.23 14.20 23.23
N VAL A 255 -0.36 14.40 22.04
CA VAL A 255 0.33 14.37 20.74
C VAL A 255 0.68 15.75 20.18
N THR A 256 0.65 16.79 21.02
CA THR A 256 1.08 18.14 20.61
C THR A 256 2.47 18.06 19.95
N ASP A 257 2.60 18.54 18.70
CA ASP A 257 3.88 18.54 17.96
C ASP A 257 4.82 19.62 18.51
N ASP A 258 5.45 19.31 19.64
CA ASP A 258 6.47 20.11 20.30
C ASP A 258 7.75 19.27 20.53
N ALA A 259 8.80 19.91 21.04
CA ALA A 259 10.09 19.25 21.29
C ALA A 259 10.01 18.08 22.30
N GLY A 260 8.96 18.01 23.13
CA GLY A 260 8.73 16.98 24.14
C GLY A 260 7.98 15.75 23.62
N LEU A 261 7.32 15.81 22.46
CA LEU A 261 6.55 14.70 21.90
C LEU A 261 7.35 13.38 21.77
N PRO A 262 8.61 13.36 21.28
CA PRO A 262 9.37 12.11 21.22
C PRO A 262 9.53 11.44 22.59
N GLY A 263 9.75 12.24 23.64
CA GLY A 263 9.87 11.75 25.02
C GLY A 263 8.54 11.22 25.57
N ARG A 264 7.41 11.87 25.24
CA ARG A 264 6.06 11.39 25.61
C ARG A 264 5.77 10.03 24.97
N ILE A 265 6.06 9.87 23.67
CA ILE A 265 5.91 8.59 22.96
C ILE A 265 6.80 7.52 23.61
N ALA A 266 8.09 7.80 23.80
CA ALA A 266 9.02 6.84 24.40
C ALA A 266 8.60 6.44 25.81
N CYS A 267 8.13 7.38 26.64
CA CYS A 267 7.64 7.10 27.98
C CYS A 267 6.41 6.17 27.96
N ALA A 268 5.48 6.37 27.02
CA ALA A 268 4.26 5.57 26.93
C ALA A 268 4.50 4.13 26.43
N LEU A 269 5.58 3.91 25.68
CA LEU A 269 5.96 2.61 25.15
C LEU A 269 6.99 1.87 26.02
N LYS A 270 7.59 2.55 27.00
CA LYS A 270 8.62 1.97 27.88
C LYS A 270 8.10 0.74 28.63
N GLY A 271 8.87 -0.35 28.59
CA GLY A 271 8.53 -1.61 29.25
C GLY A 271 7.51 -2.47 28.50
N LYS A 272 7.05 -2.03 27.31
CA LYS A 272 6.26 -2.84 26.38
C LYS A 272 7.17 -3.41 25.30
N GLU A 273 6.96 -4.66 24.92
CA GLU A 273 7.72 -5.32 23.85
C GLU A 273 7.14 -4.93 22.49
N PHE A 274 7.81 -4.00 21.80
CA PHE A 274 7.51 -3.62 20.42
C PHE A 274 8.70 -3.98 19.52
N ASP A 275 8.42 -4.47 18.32
CA ASP A 275 9.42 -4.74 17.28
C ASP A 275 9.77 -3.48 16.47
N GLY A 276 8.91 -2.45 16.49
CA GLY A 276 9.13 -1.21 15.75
C GLY A 276 8.07 -0.14 15.99
N LEU A 277 8.39 1.08 15.54
CA LEU A 277 7.47 2.22 15.50
C LEU A 277 7.20 2.61 14.04
N LEU A 278 5.99 3.09 13.78
CA LEU A 278 5.55 3.53 12.46
C LEU A 278 4.70 4.79 12.61
N THR A 279 4.70 5.64 11.59
CA THR A 279 3.65 6.64 11.36
C THR A 279 3.28 6.63 9.88
N LEU A 280 2.05 7.02 9.57
CA LEU A 280 1.57 7.27 8.20
C LEU A 280 1.18 8.74 7.98
N SER A 281 1.68 9.61 8.86
CA SER A 281 1.39 11.03 8.91
C SER A 281 2.70 11.80 9.01
N ASP A 282 2.95 12.69 8.04
CA ASP A 282 4.19 13.47 7.92
C ASP A 282 4.51 14.27 9.19
N GLU A 283 3.49 14.80 9.85
CA GLU A 283 3.62 15.56 11.11
C GLU A 283 4.32 14.74 12.21
N PHE A 284 4.13 13.42 12.21
CA PHE A 284 4.67 12.52 13.22
C PHE A 284 5.96 11.81 12.81
N VAL A 285 6.50 12.01 11.59
CA VAL A 285 7.69 11.27 11.14
C VAL A 285 8.90 11.54 12.02
N LEU A 286 9.23 12.82 12.23
CA LEU A 286 10.33 13.21 13.09
C LEU A 286 10.18 12.78 14.56
N PRO A 287 9.03 13.00 15.24
CA PRO A 287 8.88 12.55 16.61
C PRO A 287 8.87 11.03 16.74
N THR A 288 8.37 10.30 15.74
CA THR A 288 8.40 8.83 15.72
C THR A 288 9.82 8.29 15.59
N ALA A 289 10.62 8.83 14.65
CA ALA A 289 12.01 8.42 14.47
C ALA A 289 12.86 8.71 15.73
N LYS A 290 12.68 9.88 16.34
CA LYS A 290 13.35 10.24 17.60
C LYS A 290 12.92 9.32 18.76
N ALA A 291 11.63 8.99 18.86
CA ALA A 291 11.15 8.06 19.88
C ALA A 291 11.69 6.64 19.67
N ALA A 292 11.78 6.18 18.42
CA ALA A 292 12.39 4.89 18.08
C ALA A 292 13.86 4.85 18.50
N GLU A 293 14.64 5.90 18.24
CA GLU A 293 16.03 6.03 18.68
C GLU A 293 16.17 5.99 20.21
N ILE A 294 15.31 6.73 20.94
CA ILE A 294 15.29 6.71 22.42
C ILE A 294 15.01 5.31 22.97
N LEU A 295 14.16 4.54 22.29
CA LEU A 295 13.77 3.19 22.69
C LEU A 295 14.73 2.09 22.19
N GLY A 296 15.70 2.44 21.36
CA GLY A 296 16.59 1.46 20.71
C GLY A 296 15.88 0.57 19.68
N LEU A 297 14.78 1.05 19.09
CA LEU A 297 14.00 0.36 18.07
C LEU A 297 14.52 0.68 16.65
N PRO A 298 14.26 -0.19 15.66
CA PRO A 298 14.74 0.02 14.29
C PRO A 298 14.27 1.36 13.72
N THR A 299 15.21 2.18 13.26
CA THR A 299 14.99 3.44 12.54
C THR A 299 16.25 3.78 11.75
N ASP A 300 16.09 4.46 10.61
CA ASP A 300 17.22 5.13 9.96
C ASP A 300 17.70 6.31 10.84
N PRO A 301 18.89 6.89 10.59
CA PRO A 301 19.43 7.96 11.43
C PRO A 301 18.49 9.16 11.54
N VAL A 302 18.25 9.67 12.76
CA VAL A 302 17.37 10.85 12.98
C VAL A 302 17.81 12.05 12.14
N ALA A 303 19.12 12.23 11.94
CA ALA A 303 19.67 13.30 11.09
C ALA A 303 19.17 13.20 9.63
N SER A 304 19.00 11.99 9.09
CA SER A 304 18.44 11.76 7.74
C SER A 304 17.00 12.26 7.65
N TYR A 305 16.18 11.97 8.66
CA TYR A 305 14.80 12.47 8.72
C TYR A 305 14.75 13.99 8.84
N VAL A 306 15.60 14.59 9.70
CA VAL A 306 15.69 16.05 9.87
C VAL A 306 16.03 16.73 8.56
N GLN A 307 17.08 16.24 7.89
CA GLN A 307 17.54 16.78 6.63
C GLN A 307 16.50 16.62 5.51
N ALA A 308 15.81 15.48 5.45
CA ALA A 308 14.76 15.25 4.45
C ALA A 308 13.53 16.14 4.68
N HIS A 309 13.13 16.38 5.93
CA HIS A 309 11.95 17.20 6.28
C HIS A 309 12.24 18.71 6.30
N ASN A 310 13.50 19.11 6.07
CA ASN A 310 13.88 20.49 5.87
C ASN A 310 14.21 20.72 4.39
N LYS A 311 13.31 21.38 3.66
CA LYS A 311 13.46 21.63 2.22
C LYS A 311 14.76 22.34 1.85
N TYR A 312 15.27 23.24 2.70
CA TYR A 312 16.55 23.90 2.47
C TYR A 312 17.73 22.94 2.64
N GLU A 313 17.77 22.16 3.72
CA GLU A 313 18.84 21.19 3.94
C GLU A 313 18.84 20.08 2.88
N ALA A 314 17.65 19.59 2.50
CA ALA A 314 17.48 18.67 1.40
C ALA A 314 17.97 19.27 0.08
N ARG A 315 17.66 20.54 -0.20
CA ARG A 315 18.12 21.24 -1.41
C ARG A 315 19.65 21.33 -1.46
N GLN A 316 20.27 21.72 -0.35
CA GLN A 316 21.73 21.84 -0.27
C GLN A 316 22.44 20.50 -0.46
N LEU A 317 21.85 19.41 0.04
CA LEU A 317 22.43 18.08 -0.15
C LEU A 317 22.21 17.55 -1.57
N LEU A 318 20.99 17.62 -2.08
CA LEU A 318 20.57 16.88 -3.26
C LEU A 318 20.75 17.66 -4.56
N SER A 319 20.64 18.98 -4.52
CA SER A 319 20.68 19.83 -5.71
C SER A 319 21.34 21.19 -5.41
N PRO A 320 22.63 21.20 -4.98
CA PRO A 320 23.35 22.42 -4.60
C PRO A 320 23.53 23.42 -5.76
N ASN A 321 23.34 22.96 -7.00
CA ASN A 321 23.46 23.80 -8.19
C ASN A 321 22.20 24.64 -8.46
N ILE A 322 21.08 24.36 -7.80
CA ILE A 322 19.89 25.20 -7.93
C ILE A 322 20.05 26.37 -7.00
N GLN A 323 20.03 27.57 -7.58
CA GLN A 323 20.12 28.80 -6.83
C GLN A 323 18.99 28.89 -5.80
N ASN A 324 19.36 29.08 -4.54
CA ASN A 324 18.46 29.10 -3.42
C ASN A 324 18.99 30.00 -2.31
N LEU A 325 18.09 30.52 -1.48
CA LEU A 325 18.38 31.41 -0.37
C LEU A 325 17.46 31.04 0.81
N LEU A 326 18.00 31.12 2.03
CA LEU A 326 17.26 30.94 3.27
C LEU A 326 17.07 32.29 3.96
N VAL A 327 15.83 32.59 4.33
CA VAL A 327 15.48 33.75 5.18
C VAL A 327 14.50 33.31 6.27
N ASP A 328 14.33 34.10 7.32
CA ASP A 328 13.39 33.85 8.42
C ASP A 328 12.35 34.98 8.61
N SER A 329 12.54 36.10 7.94
CA SER A 329 11.70 37.30 8.06
C SER A 329 11.75 38.16 6.81
N ALA A 330 10.72 38.99 6.60
CA ALA A 330 10.67 39.91 5.47
C ALA A 330 11.78 40.98 5.55
N ALA A 331 12.14 41.41 6.76
CA ALA A 331 13.20 42.40 6.99
C ALA A 331 14.58 41.96 6.47
N GLN A 332 14.85 40.65 6.42
CA GLN A 332 16.10 40.14 5.85
C GLN A 332 16.20 40.38 4.34
N LEU A 333 15.09 40.55 3.63
CA LEU A 333 15.13 40.85 2.20
C LEU A 333 15.74 42.23 1.90
N ASP A 334 15.66 43.15 2.86
CA ASP A 334 16.24 44.49 2.78
C ASP A 334 17.72 44.54 3.25
N ASP A 335 18.25 43.44 3.79
CA ASP A 335 19.66 43.37 4.15
C ASP A 335 20.53 43.51 2.88
N PRO A 336 21.55 44.38 2.86
CA PRO A 336 22.37 44.62 1.68
C PRO A 336 23.03 43.36 1.10
N SER A 337 23.39 42.38 1.95
CA SER A 337 24.01 41.12 1.51
C SER A 337 22.98 40.21 0.82
N ILE A 338 21.80 40.08 1.39
CA ILE A 338 20.68 39.33 0.82
C ILE A 338 20.18 39.97 -0.48
N THR A 339 20.01 41.29 -0.48
CA THR A 339 19.63 42.05 -1.67
C THR A 339 20.63 41.83 -2.81
N ALA A 340 21.94 41.90 -2.51
CA ALA A 340 22.98 41.67 -3.51
C ALA A 340 22.95 40.24 -4.08
N GLU A 341 22.65 39.25 -3.23
CA GLU A 341 22.48 37.87 -3.68
C GLU A 341 21.24 37.72 -4.58
N LEU A 342 20.09 38.25 -4.15
CA LEU A 342 18.82 38.22 -4.89
C LEU A 342 18.89 38.91 -6.27
N GLN A 343 19.77 39.90 -6.46
CA GLN A 343 19.98 40.54 -7.77
C GLN A 343 20.45 39.55 -8.85
N SER A 344 21.07 38.43 -8.46
CA SER A 344 21.51 37.40 -9.39
C SER A 344 20.42 36.39 -9.75
N PHE A 345 19.31 36.37 -9.01
CA PHE A 345 18.17 35.48 -9.27
C PHE A 345 17.35 35.98 -10.46
N LYS A 346 16.72 35.05 -11.17
CA LYS A 346 15.77 35.35 -12.25
C LYS A 346 14.38 34.89 -11.87
N TYR A 347 13.42 35.80 -11.95
CA TYR A 347 12.01 35.49 -11.78
C TYR A 347 11.48 34.65 -12.97
N PRO A 348 10.46 33.79 -12.75
CA PRO A 348 9.78 33.58 -11.48
C PRO A 348 10.60 32.79 -10.44
N LEU A 349 10.32 33.02 -9.16
CA LEU A 349 10.88 32.29 -8.02
C LEU A 349 9.79 31.52 -7.29
N ILE A 350 10.19 30.50 -6.54
CA ILE A 350 9.35 29.80 -5.57
C ILE A 350 9.76 30.22 -4.17
N VAL A 351 8.76 30.53 -3.35
CA VAL A 351 8.90 30.80 -1.92
C VAL A 351 8.12 29.74 -1.16
N LYS A 352 8.76 29.07 -0.21
CA LYS A 352 8.11 28.01 0.59
C LYS A 352 8.67 27.93 2.01
N PRO A 353 7.85 27.58 3.01
CA PRO A 353 8.35 27.24 4.35
C PRO A 353 9.32 26.07 4.26
N CYS A 354 10.39 26.08 5.06
CA CYS A 354 11.36 24.97 5.07
C CYS A 354 10.75 23.66 5.58
N ARG A 355 9.72 23.74 6.44
CA ARG A 355 8.98 22.59 6.96
C ARG A 355 7.47 22.80 6.78
N GLY A 356 6.78 21.77 6.34
CA GLY A 356 5.35 21.77 6.02
C GLY A 356 5.05 20.80 4.87
N GLY A 357 3.76 20.56 4.61
CA GLY A 357 3.30 19.67 3.54
C GLY A 357 1.98 20.14 2.92
N GLY A 358 1.56 19.46 1.85
CA GLY A 358 0.33 19.74 1.10
C GLY A 358 0.32 21.10 0.40
N SER A 359 1.48 21.55 -0.08
CA SER A 359 1.67 22.85 -0.76
C SER A 359 1.22 24.08 0.05
N ARG A 360 1.10 23.94 1.37
CA ARG A 360 0.71 25.03 2.28
C ARG A 360 1.83 26.07 2.38
N GLY A 361 1.52 27.29 1.97
CA GLY A 361 2.47 28.41 2.00
C GLY A 361 3.48 28.42 0.84
N VAL A 362 3.38 27.47 -0.10
CA VAL A 362 4.19 27.48 -1.32
C VAL A 362 3.61 28.47 -2.31
N ARG A 363 4.43 29.37 -2.84
CA ARG A 363 4.00 30.45 -3.74
C ARG A 363 4.99 30.70 -4.86
N LYS A 364 4.46 31.01 -6.03
CA LYS A 364 5.22 31.52 -7.18
C LYS A 364 5.18 33.04 -7.18
N VAL A 365 6.36 33.66 -7.24
CA VAL A 365 6.51 35.12 -7.25
C VAL A 365 7.19 35.55 -8.54
N ASN A 366 6.72 36.64 -9.13
CA ASN A 366 7.16 37.10 -10.45
C ASN A 366 8.04 38.36 -10.39
N ASP A 367 8.14 38.98 -9.21
CA ASP A 367 8.89 40.21 -8.97
C ASP A 367 9.25 40.38 -7.48
N ALA A 368 10.06 41.38 -7.17
CA ALA A 368 10.53 41.66 -5.82
C ALA A 368 9.39 42.07 -4.86
N LEU A 369 8.33 42.71 -5.38
CA LEU A 369 7.19 43.15 -4.55
C LEU A 369 6.41 41.95 -4.05
N SER A 370 6.06 41.02 -4.96
CA SER A 370 5.37 39.77 -4.63
C SER A 370 6.22 38.87 -3.74
N LEU A 371 7.55 38.83 -3.93
CA LEU A 371 8.49 38.15 -3.03
C LEU A 371 8.35 38.66 -1.59
N HIS A 372 8.46 39.98 -1.39
CA HIS A 372 8.38 40.58 -0.07
C HIS A 372 7.02 40.34 0.60
N GLN A 373 5.92 40.49 -0.14
CA GLN A 373 4.56 40.24 0.36
C GLN A 373 4.36 38.80 0.83
N VAL A 374 4.86 37.82 0.07
CA VAL A 374 4.74 36.41 0.42
C VAL A 374 5.57 36.07 1.66
N VAL A 375 6.83 36.52 1.73
CA VAL A 375 7.70 36.26 2.90
C VAL A 375 7.08 36.85 4.17
N GLN A 376 6.56 38.08 4.09
CA GLN A 376 5.85 38.72 5.20
C GLN A 376 4.62 37.90 5.63
N THR A 377 3.82 37.41 4.67
CA THR A 377 2.65 36.58 4.98
C THR A 377 3.05 35.29 5.69
N LEU A 378 4.14 34.62 5.27
CA LEU A 378 4.63 33.40 5.91
C LEU A 378 5.17 33.65 7.32
N GLU A 379 5.78 34.81 7.56
CA GLU A 379 6.21 35.26 8.88
C GLU A 379 5.00 35.49 9.81
N GLU A 380 4.02 36.28 9.38
CA GLU A 380 2.83 36.62 10.16
C GLU A 380 1.96 35.39 10.50
N THR A 381 1.93 34.41 9.60
CA THR A 381 1.21 33.14 9.81
C THR A 381 2.02 32.09 10.57
N GLY A 382 3.27 32.39 10.94
CA GLY A 382 4.13 31.54 11.75
C GLY A 382 4.77 30.37 11.00
N PHE A 383 4.71 30.36 9.65
CA PHE A 383 5.40 29.37 8.82
C PHE A 383 6.90 29.62 8.71
N SER A 384 7.40 30.79 9.12
CA SER A 384 8.84 31.10 9.09
C SER A 384 9.67 30.48 10.23
N LYS A 385 9.04 29.78 11.20
CA LYS A 385 9.72 29.24 12.41
C LYS A 385 10.92 28.34 12.14
N GLN A 386 10.95 27.66 10.98
CA GLN A 386 12.04 26.79 10.56
C GLN A 386 12.79 27.37 9.33
N GLY A 387 12.55 28.64 9.03
CA GLY A 387 13.03 29.33 7.83
C GLY A 387 12.09 29.23 6.64
N ILE A 388 12.34 30.10 5.67
CA ILE A 388 11.67 30.25 4.38
C ILE A 388 12.73 30.07 3.30
N LEU A 389 12.47 29.14 2.39
CA LEU A 389 13.29 28.87 1.22
C LEU A 389 12.79 29.68 0.03
N ILE A 390 13.69 30.45 -0.56
CA ILE A 390 13.51 31.14 -1.84
C ILE A 390 14.38 30.44 -2.87
N GLU A 391 13.82 30.00 -3.98
CA GLU A 391 14.57 29.25 -5.00
C GLU A 391 14.10 29.55 -6.42
N THR A 392 14.96 29.28 -7.40
CA THR A 392 14.60 29.38 -8.81
C THR A 392 13.43 28.43 -9.12
N TYR A 393 12.40 28.95 -9.78
CA TYR A 393 11.29 28.14 -10.27
C TYR A 393 11.77 27.17 -11.35
N ALA A 394 11.52 25.87 -11.12
CA ALA A 394 11.84 24.82 -12.07
C ALA A 394 10.66 24.64 -13.02
N ASP A 395 10.66 25.39 -14.13
CA ASP A 395 9.66 25.23 -15.18
C ASP A 395 9.87 23.91 -15.93
N GLY A 396 8.99 22.94 -15.69
CA GLY A 396 9.05 21.59 -16.24
C GLY A 396 7.95 20.67 -15.71
N PRO A 397 7.74 19.52 -16.36
CA PRO A 397 6.84 18.49 -15.87
C PRO A 397 7.26 17.92 -14.52
N GLU A 398 6.28 17.37 -13.80
CA GLU A 398 6.44 16.82 -12.47
C GLU A 398 6.02 15.36 -12.42
N VAL A 399 6.71 14.61 -11.56
CA VAL A 399 6.37 13.23 -11.26
C VAL A 399 6.40 12.98 -9.76
N ASP A 400 5.54 12.08 -9.34
CA ASP A 400 5.65 11.45 -8.03
C ASP A 400 6.24 10.06 -8.18
N ALA A 401 7.12 9.70 -7.25
CA ALA A 401 7.73 8.39 -7.20
C ALA A 401 7.59 7.77 -5.82
N ASN A 402 6.95 6.61 -5.76
CA ASN A 402 6.83 5.80 -4.56
C ASN A 402 7.90 4.71 -4.57
N PHE A 403 8.73 4.67 -3.53
CA PHE A 403 9.79 3.69 -3.34
C PHE A 403 9.54 2.81 -2.12
N VAL A 404 9.87 1.53 -2.23
CA VAL A 404 10.09 0.64 -1.09
C VAL A 404 11.55 0.20 -1.11
N LEU A 405 12.30 0.58 -0.07
CA LEU A 405 13.68 0.16 0.12
C LEU A 405 13.78 -0.87 1.24
N TRP A 406 14.70 -1.82 1.07
CA TRP A 406 15.12 -2.74 2.13
C TRP A 406 16.62 -2.95 2.07
N GLU A 407 17.33 -2.60 3.16
CA GLU A 407 18.78 -2.73 3.27
C GLU A 407 19.56 -2.05 2.13
N GLY A 408 19.02 -0.94 1.64
CA GLY A 408 19.56 -0.16 0.53
C GLY A 408 19.07 -0.60 -0.84
N GLU A 409 18.39 -1.75 -0.97
CA GLU A 409 17.91 -2.26 -2.27
C GLU A 409 16.48 -1.79 -2.59
N VAL A 410 16.23 -1.48 -3.86
CA VAL A 410 14.88 -1.09 -4.35
C VAL A 410 14.03 -2.34 -4.55
N LEU A 411 13.04 -2.55 -3.68
CA LEU A 411 12.07 -3.64 -3.80
C LEU A 411 10.88 -3.27 -4.69
N PHE A 412 10.48 -2.01 -4.66
CA PHE A 412 9.37 -1.49 -5.45
C PHE A 412 9.64 -0.04 -5.83
N CYS A 413 9.24 0.32 -7.04
CA CYS A 413 9.25 1.69 -7.53
C CYS A 413 8.06 1.86 -8.46
N GLU A 414 7.28 2.89 -8.19
CA GLU A 414 6.18 3.35 -9.02
C GLU A 414 6.39 4.82 -9.31
N ILE A 415 6.11 5.25 -10.53
CA ILE A 415 6.22 6.65 -10.96
C ILE A 415 4.88 7.04 -11.61
N SER A 416 4.31 8.16 -11.21
CA SER A 416 3.12 8.78 -11.78
C SER A 416 3.45 10.16 -12.37
N ASP A 417 2.66 10.55 -13.37
CA ASP A 417 2.71 11.92 -13.91
C ASP A 417 1.80 12.81 -13.05
N ASP A 418 2.35 13.89 -12.50
CA ASP A 418 1.58 14.93 -11.82
C ASP A 418 1.27 16.08 -12.80
N PHE A 419 0.01 16.48 -12.84
CA PHE A 419 -0.46 17.47 -13.81
C PHE A 419 -0.24 18.89 -13.29
N PRO A 420 -0.11 19.88 -14.21
CA PRO A 420 0.08 21.27 -13.84
C PRO A 420 -0.90 21.73 -12.76
N SER A 421 -0.35 22.40 -11.75
CA SER A 421 -1.08 22.96 -10.62
C SER A 421 -1.72 24.31 -10.99
N PRO A 422 -2.62 24.86 -10.15
CA PRO A 422 -3.18 26.20 -10.38
C PRO A 422 -2.10 27.28 -10.54
N ALA A 423 -0.98 27.19 -9.83
CA ALA A 423 0.14 28.14 -9.94
C ALA A 423 0.93 28.06 -11.27
N ASP A 424 0.73 26.99 -12.05
CA ASP A 424 1.36 26.78 -13.34
C ASP A 424 0.56 27.37 -14.50
N ALA A 425 -0.68 27.79 -14.25
CA ALA A 425 -1.53 28.41 -15.25
C ALA A 425 -0.93 29.74 -15.76
N SER A 426 -1.17 30.05 -17.04
CA SER A 426 -0.67 31.29 -17.65
C SER A 426 -1.26 32.56 -17.04
N ASP A 427 -2.46 32.45 -16.47
CA ASP A 427 -3.20 33.50 -15.78
C ASP A 427 -3.13 33.36 -14.25
N ALA A 428 -2.23 32.52 -13.73
CA ALA A 428 -2.02 32.34 -12.30
C ALA A 428 -1.62 33.65 -11.61
N SER A 429 -2.22 33.86 -10.44
CA SER A 429 -1.91 34.93 -9.50
C SER A 429 -0.94 34.45 -8.41
N VAL A 430 -0.41 35.38 -7.62
CA VAL A 430 0.40 35.04 -6.44
C VAL A 430 -0.40 34.27 -5.38
N SER A 431 -1.74 34.26 -5.46
CA SER A 431 -2.59 33.56 -4.48
C SER A 431 -2.79 32.08 -4.81
N ASP A 432 -2.51 31.68 -6.05
CA ASP A 432 -2.63 30.30 -6.52
C ASP A 432 -1.52 29.43 -5.91
N ASN A 433 -1.87 28.17 -5.63
CA ASN A 433 -1.00 27.22 -4.95
C ASN A 433 -0.57 26.09 -5.88
N PHE A 434 0.32 25.25 -5.37
CA PHE A 434 0.81 24.04 -6.04
C PHE A 434 0.04 22.80 -5.57
N ALA A 435 -1.26 22.93 -5.30
CA ALA A 435 -2.05 21.76 -4.95
C ALA A 435 -2.21 20.85 -6.18
N GLU A 436 -2.04 19.55 -5.97
CA GLU A 436 -2.22 18.52 -6.99
C GLU A 436 -3.62 18.64 -7.62
N THR A 437 -3.69 18.48 -8.94
CA THR A 437 -4.94 18.55 -9.70
C THR A 437 -5.38 17.17 -10.17
N LEU A 438 -4.49 16.46 -10.86
CA LEU A 438 -4.71 15.15 -11.43
C LEU A 438 -3.41 14.36 -11.41
N MET A 439 -3.49 13.11 -10.98
CA MET A 439 -2.37 12.17 -11.05
C MET A 439 -2.70 11.06 -12.05
N MET A 440 -1.75 10.74 -12.94
CA MET A 440 -1.88 9.64 -13.88
C MET A 440 -0.89 8.52 -13.55
N LEU A 441 -1.43 7.32 -13.36
CA LEU A 441 -0.67 6.13 -12.96
C LEU A 441 -0.95 4.93 -13.90
N PRO A 442 0.08 4.20 -14.37
CA PRO A 442 1.49 4.54 -14.28
C PRO A 442 1.85 5.70 -15.23
N SER A 443 2.99 6.35 -14.98
CA SER A 443 3.54 7.37 -15.87
C SER A 443 3.68 6.86 -17.32
N ARG A 444 3.45 7.75 -18.29
CA ARG A 444 3.59 7.46 -19.73
C ARG A 444 4.90 7.95 -20.35
N LEU A 445 5.87 8.35 -19.53
CA LEU A 445 7.18 8.79 -20.00
C LEU A 445 7.98 7.68 -20.69
N ASP A 446 8.97 8.09 -21.48
CA ASP A 446 9.83 7.14 -22.17
C ASP A 446 10.61 6.28 -21.14
N PRO A 447 10.81 4.97 -21.40
CA PRO A 447 11.48 4.08 -20.45
C PRO A 447 12.88 4.55 -20.00
N GLU A 448 13.61 5.23 -20.89
CA GLU A 448 14.92 5.81 -20.56
C GLU A 448 14.80 6.98 -19.57
N GLU A 449 13.78 7.83 -19.72
CA GLU A 449 13.50 8.93 -18.79
C GLU A 449 13.07 8.39 -17.43
N LEU A 450 12.15 7.40 -17.41
CA LEU A 450 11.74 6.72 -16.18
C LEU A 450 12.93 6.10 -15.44
N GLN A 451 13.85 5.46 -16.17
CA GLN A 451 15.04 4.88 -15.56
C GLN A 451 16.00 5.94 -15.02
N ALA A 452 16.14 7.09 -15.69
CA ALA A 452 16.95 8.21 -15.21
C ALA A 452 16.37 8.83 -13.94
N ILE A 453 15.06 9.10 -13.93
CA ILE A 453 14.31 9.59 -12.77
C ILE A 453 14.46 8.61 -11.60
N LYS A 454 14.12 7.33 -11.82
CA LYS A 454 14.25 6.28 -10.81
C LYS A 454 15.65 6.23 -10.20
N SER A 455 16.69 6.25 -11.06
CA SER A 455 18.08 6.17 -10.61
C SER A 455 18.47 7.39 -9.77
N SER A 456 18.06 8.59 -10.17
CA SER A 456 18.37 9.83 -9.45
C SER A 456 17.67 9.93 -8.09
N LEU A 457 16.38 9.58 -8.03
CA LEU A 457 15.62 9.57 -6.78
C LEU A 457 16.13 8.51 -5.81
N TYR A 458 16.46 7.32 -6.32
CA TYR A 458 17.10 6.28 -5.52
C TYR A 458 18.44 6.73 -4.92
N GLN A 459 19.32 7.34 -5.73
CA GLN A 459 20.58 7.88 -5.21
C GLN A 459 20.36 9.01 -4.19
N SER A 460 19.28 9.79 -4.35
CA SER A 460 18.92 10.85 -3.39
C SER A 460 18.54 10.26 -2.03
N LEU A 461 17.73 9.20 -1.99
CA LEU A 461 17.40 8.47 -0.77
C LEU A 461 18.66 7.93 -0.08
N LEU A 462 19.56 7.30 -0.85
CA LEU A 462 20.81 6.78 -0.30
C LEU A 462 21.71 7.87 0.26
N LYS A 463 21.78 9.03 -0.41
CA LYS A 463 22.59 10.19 -0.01
C LYS A 463 22.06 10.85 1.25
N LEU A 464 20.73 10.91 1.42
CA LEU A 464 20.08 11.33 2.66
C LEU A 464 20.38 10.37 3.82
N GLY A 465 20.72 9.11 3.53
CA GLY A 465 21.07 8.10 4.52
C GLY A 465 20.00 7.04 4.74
N PHE A 466 18.91 7.06 3.97
CA PHE A 466 17.87 6.06 4.07
C PHE A 466 18.29 4.73 3.46
N ARG A 467 17.91 3.63 4.13
CA ARG A 467 18.21 2.26 3.67
C ARG A 467 16.98 1.36 3.68
N SER A 468 16.04 1.60 4.58
CA SER A 468 14.83 0.78 4.69
C SER A 468 13.62 1.64 4.97
N GLY A 469 12.55 1.46 4.19
CA GLY A 469 11.32 2.22 4.38
C GLY A 469 10.46 2.33 3.12
N VAL A 470 9.34 3.03 3.28
CA VAL A 470 8.44 3.44 2.19
C VAL A 470 8.57 4.94 2.04
N PHE A 471 8.86 5.40 0.83
CA PHE A 471 9.15 6.80 0.54
C PHE A 471 8.28 7.30 -0.59
N HIS A 472 7.78 8.52 -0.43
CA HIS A 472 7.12 9.28 -1.47
C HIS A 472 8.03 10.47 -1.81
N LEU A 473 8.37 10.62 -3.09
CA LEU A 473 9.25 11.67 -3.58
C LEU A 473 8.59 12.39 -4.76
N GLU A 474 8.56 13.71 -4.67
CA GLU A 474 8.15 14.61 -5.75
C GLU A 474 9.39 15.11 -6.51
N ALA A 475 9.29 15.20 -7.83
CA ALA A 475 10.39 15.63 -8.67
C ALA A 475 9.91 16.38 -9.92
N GLY A 476 10.29 17.66 -10.03
CA GLY A 476 10.18 18.42 -11.26
C GLY A 476 11.41 18.19 -12.14
N TYR A 477 11.23 17.74 -13.38
CA TYR A 477 12.34 17.46 -14.29
C TYR A 477 12.27 18.33 -15.54
N ARG A 478 13.41 18.55 -16.20
CA ARG A 478 13.46 19.21 -17.51
C ARG A 478 13.58 18.16 -18.59
N THR A 479 12.56 18.03 -19.43
CA THR A 479 12.62 17.20 -20.63
C THR A 479 13.72 17.73 -21.54
N LEU A 480 14.76 16.95 -21.76
CA LEU A 480 15.61 17.14 -22.92
C LEU A 480 14.79 16.62 -24.10
N LEU A 481 14.08 17.51 -24.80
CA LEU A 481 13.65 17.22 -26.16
C LEU A 481 14.92 16.92 -26.96
N CYS A 482 15.31 15.65 -27.01
CA CYS A 482 16.22 15.11 -27.99
C CYS A 482 15.56 15.47 -29.33
N GLY A 483 16.14 16.44 -30.04
CA GLY A 483 15.40 17.24 -31.00
C GLY A 483 14.67 16.40 -32.04
N ILE A 484 13.33 16.41 -32.00
CA ILE A 484 12.53 16.40 -33.23
C ILE A 484 12.59 17.84 -33.77
N ARG A 485 13.78 18.28 -34.16
CA ARG A 485 13.86 19.22 -35.29
C ARG A 485 13.53 18.38 -36.52
N ARG A 486 12.61 18.86 -37.35
CA ARG A 486 12.44 18.36 -38.73
C ARG A 486 13.84 18.15 -39.33
N PRO A 487 14.10 17.03 -40.04
CA PRO A 487 15.44 16.71 -40.49
C PRO A 487 15.94 17.79 -41.43
N THR A 488 16.94 18.55 -40.98
CA THR A 488 17.85 19.29 -41.86
C THR A 488 19.24 18.76 -41.61
N ALA A 489 19.88 18.33 -42.69
CA ALA A 489 21.15 17.64 -42.68
C ALA A 489 22.26 18.44 -41.99
N SER A 490 23.14 17.69 -41.33
CA SER A 490 24.49 18.02 -40.86
C SER A 490 24.70 18.34 -39.36
N SER A 491 25.52 17.46 -38.79
CA SER A 491 26.57 17.68 -37.80
C SER A 491 26.28 17.63 -36.30
N ASN A 492 27.03 16.70 -35.70
CA ASN A 492 27.62 16.61 -34.36
C ASN A 492 26.73 16.41 -33.13
N LEU A 493 26.89 15.22 -32.53
CA LEU A 493 26.38 14.78 -31.23
C LEU A 493 26.97 15.59 -30.06
N PRO A 494 26.14 16.06 -29.11
CA PRO A 494 26.56 16.39 -27.75
C PRO A 494 26.09 15.35 -26.72
N THR A 495 26.71 15.42 -25.55
CA THR A 495 26.71 14.48 -24.42
C THR A 495 25.41 14.40 -23.58
N ARG A 496 25.26 13.28 -22.87
CA ARG A 496 24.12 12.77 -22.09
C ARG A 496 23.57 13.70 -20.99
N GLY A 497 22.25 13.64 -20.77
CA GLY A 497 21.49 14.42 -19.78
C GLY A 497 21.55 13.90 -18.34
N GLN A 498 21.34 14.82 -17.40
CA GLN A 498 21.13 14.58 -15.96
C GLN A 498 19.70 15.03 -15.58
N PRO A 499 18.95 14.25 -14.78
CA PRO A 499 17.73 14.73 -14.15
C PRO A 499 18.04 15.90 -13.19
N CYS A 500 17.19 16.92 -13.22
CA CYS A 500 17.19 18.01 -12.24
C CYS A 500 16.12 17.69 -11.19
N ALA A 501 16.45 17.96 -9.92
CA ALA A 501 15.57 18.09 -8.76
C ALA A 501 14.71 16.88 -8.34
N ALA A 502 15.07 16.30 -7.19
CA ALA A 502 14.07 15.86 -6.23
C ALA A 502 13.72 17.08 -5.37
N SER A 503 12.45 17.45 -5.29
CA SER A 503 12.02 18.49 -4.35
C SER A 503 10.63 18.15 -3.84
N GLN A 504 10.52 17.92 -2.53
CA GLN A 504 9.23 18.06 -1.86
C GLN A 504 8.73 19.50 -2.00
N LYS A 505 7.51 19.67 -2.50
CA LYS A 505 6.78 20.94 -2.44
C LYS A 505 6.33 21.28 -1.04
#